data_AF-A0A956IJ27-F1
#
_entry.id   AF-A0A956IJ27-F1
#
_cell.length_a   1.000
_cell.length_b   1.000
_cell.length_c   1.000
_cell.angle_alpha   90.00
_cell.angle_beta   90.00
_cell.angle_gamma   90.00
#
_symmetry.space_group_name_H-M   'P 1'
#
loop_
_entity.id
_entity.type
_entity.pdbx_description
1 polymer ?
#
loop_
_entity_poly.entity_id
_entity_poly.type
_entity_poly.pdbx_seq_one_letter_code
_entity_poly.pdbx_strand_id
1 'polypeptide(L)'
;MTLPPRAVDGRDEATIAAQILAKRPGYVPAWRGRGGAGEALVGAFAQQSALLARGLPQVPHRSKLAFLGSLAETLLPARPARVPLVFTLQAQAPRDVEVPANTPISAQIPTTPPSALGEPPPAREVTFSTERGFRAMAAKLVSVFGVDPANDTLADYSASAAEGFRLFDDLEASEHALYVGHDELLELSGEADLMVMLEVTSPPIPSLALAWEYHSAAGWLPFELLDDGTDGLQHTGTVTLRRRCGPKVDEATFGGRTSHFIRARLLEPITKPNPRPLPELDLVQLRVRFARDGIRPERLFHDSSRLDPDSDFLPFGATPSAPTSLHIACPEAFEREHARIHLRFELAQAALPEATASLQWDFHDGTTWRPIEGGVSDSTDALQKDGTVSFARPDDWKATLLHGETRLWLRARLNSGDYGQPLHIEAVTDSNGNVTLVTSPSTLAPPRVARL
;
A
#
# COMPACT_ATOMS: atom_id res chain seq x y z
N MET A 1 -30.78 21.04 -55.34
CA MET A 1 -31.05 20.61 -56.72
C MET A 1 -31.04 21.82 -57.64
N THR A 2 -29.95 22.06 -58.35
CA THR A 2 -29.90 23.10 -59.40
C THR A 2 -30.52 22.51 -60.66
N LEU A 3 -31.67 23.05 -61.09
CA LEU A 3 -32.22 22.76 -62.41
C LEU A 3 -31.11 22.96 -63.46
N PRO A 4 -30.90 22.01 -64.39
CA PRO A 4 -29.90 22.19 -65.44
C PRO A 4 -30.21 23.49 -66.21
N PRO A 5 -29.19 24.26 -66.63
CA PRO A 5 -29.41 25.50 -67.33
C PRO A 5 -30.29 25.24 -68.56
N ARG A 6 -31.48 25.83 -68.58
CA ARG A 6 -32.37 25.79 -69.74
C ARG A 6 -31.60 26.44 -70.89
N ALA A 7 -31.36 25.71 -71.98
CA ALA A 7 -30.68 26.27 -73.14
C ALA A 7 -31.47 27.49 -73.64
N VAL A 8 -30.85 28.68 -73.57
CA VAL A 8 -31.44 29.94 -74.04
C VAL A 8 -31.68 29.88 -75.55
N ASP A 9 -30.78 29.21 -76.27
CA ASP A 9 -30.92 28.80 -77.66
C ASP A 9 -30.19 27.46 -77.85
N GLY A 10 -30.91 26.44 -78.33
CA GLY A 10 -30.37 25.10 -78.55
C GLY A 10 -30.26 24.71 -80.03
N ARG A 11 -30.50 25.66 -80.94
CA ARG A 11 -30.52 25.40 -82.38
C ARG A 11 -29.09 25.20 -82.89
N ASP A 12 -28.89 24.11 -83.61
CA ASP A 12 -27.66 23.88 -84.37
C ASP A 12 -27.70 24.54 -85.75
N GLU A 13 -26.58 24.52 -86.45
CA GLU A 13 -26.42 25.10 -87.79
C GLU A 13 -27.47 24.57 -88.77
N ALA A 14 -27.73 23.26 -88.75
CA ALA A 14 -28.72 22.61 -89.61
C ALA A 14 -30.14 23.11 -89.34
N THR A 15 -30.52 23.24 -88.07
CA THR A 15 -31.82 23.76 -87.65
C THR A 15 -32.01 25.21 -88.08
N ILE A 16 -30.96 26.04 -87.95
CA ILE A 16 -31.00 27.46 -88.35
C ILE A 16 -31.13 27.59 -89.87
N ALA A 17 -30.32 26.85 -90.64
CA ALA A 17 -30.39 26.85 -92.10
C ALA A 17 -31.77 26.41 -92.61
N ALA A 18 -32.32 25.34 -92.02
CA ALA A 18 -33.66 24.84 -92.35
C ALA A 18 -34.76 25.87 -92.05
N GLN A 19 -34.68 26.58 -90.92
CA GLN A 19 -35.63 27.65 -90.57
C GLN A 19 -35.59 28.82 -91.55
N ILE A 20 -34.39 29.23 -91.99
CA ILE A 20 -34.22 30.32 -92.95
C ILE A 20 -34.82 29.92 -94.30
N LEU A 21 -34.52 28.71 -94.78
CA LEU A 21 -35.06 28.20 -96.04
C LEU A 21 -36.58 28.01 -95.99
N ALA A 22 -37.14 27.61 -94.84
CA ALA A 22 -38.59 27.49 -94.65
C ALA A 22 -39.32 28.84 -94.73
N LYS A 23 -38.68 29.94 -94.28
CA LYS A 23 -39.25 31.30 -94.35
C LYS A 23 -39.09 31.98 -95.71
N ARG A 24 -38.25 31.42 -96.59
CA ARG A 24 -37.93 31.97 -97.91
C ARG A 24 -39.13 32.46 -98.72
N PRO A 25 -40.25 31.71 -98.85
CA PRO A 25 -41.37 32.13 -99.70
C PRO A 25 -42.04 33.43 -99.25
N GLY A 26 -42.01 33.74 -97.95
CA GLY A 26 -42.67 34.92 -97.37
C GLY A 26 -41.87 36.22 -97.50
N TYR A 27 -40.55 36.14 -97.69
CA TYR A 27 -39.67 37.33 -97.75
C TYR A 27 -39.08 37.57 -99.14
N VAL A 28 -38.81 36.50 -99.89
CA VAL A 28 -38.15 36.56 -101.20
C VAL A 28 -38.81 35.60 -102.18
N PRO A 29 -40.08 35.86 -102.58
CA PRO A 29 -40.88 34.94 -103.41
C PRO A 29 -40.30 34.72 -104.82
N ALA A 30 -39.42 35.62 -105.28
CA ALA A 30 -38.70 35.48 -106.56
C ALA A 30 -37.57 34.42 -106.50
N TRP A 31 -37.10 34.01 -105.31
CA TRP A 31 -36.03 33.03 -105.15
C TRP A 31 -36.58 31.60 -105.25
N ARG A 32 -36.53 31.02 -106.46
CA ARG A 32 -37.15 29.71 -106.78
C ARG A 32 -36.16 28.54 -106.91
N GLY A 33 -34.85 28.81 -106.99
CA GLY A 33 -33.82 27.78 -107.17
C GLY A 33 -33.48 26.98 -105.90
N ARG A 34 -33.06 25.73 -106.07
CA ARG A 34 -32.34 24.93 -105.06
C ARG A 34 -30.86 24.85 -105.47
N GLY A 35 -29.96 24.92 -104.51
CA GLY A 35 -28.51 24.99 -104.73
C GLY A 35 -28.02 26.36 -105.24
N GLY A 36 -26.71 26.61 -105.09
CA GLY A 36 -26.03 27.82 -105.56
C GLY A 36 -25.65 28.82 -104.46
N ALA A 37 -25.19 30.01 -104.87
CA ALA A 37 -24.62 31.02 -103.96
C ALA A 37 -25.58 31.46 -102.83
N GLY A 38 -26.90 31.47 -103.08
CA GLY A 38 -27.90 31.81 -102.07
C GLY A 38 -27.96 30.80 -100.91
N GLU A 39 -27.88 29.50 -101.20
CA GLU A 39 -27.84 28.47 -100.14
C GLU A 39 -26.47 28.45 -99.44
N ALA A 40 -25.38 28.73 -100.15
CA ALA A 40 -24.06 28.89 -99.54
C ALA A 40 -24.02 30.06 -98.53
N LEU A 41 -24.68 31.17 -98.86
CA LEU A 41 -24.86 32.30 -97.93
C LEU A 41 -25.73 31.94 -96.73
N VAL A 42 -26.79 31.15 -96.93
CA VAL A 42 -27.60 30.62 -95.81
C VAL A 42 -26.75 29.73 -94.91
N GLY A 43 -25.92 28.86 -95.47
CA GLY A 43 -24.99 28.01 -94.72
C GLY A 43 -23.99 28.83 -93.90
N ALA A 44 -23.32 29.81 -94.52
CA ALA A 44 -22.38 30.69 -93.83
C ALA A 44 -23.04 31.49 -92.70
N PHE A 45 -24.25 32.02 -92.93
CA PHE A 45 -25.01 32.73 -91.91
C PHE A 45 -25.49 31.80 -90.79
N ALA A 46 -25.92 30.59 -91.11
CA ALA A 46 -26.33 29.60 -90.13
C ALA A 46 -25.15 29.16 -89.25
N GLN A 47 -23.96 28.99 -89.84
CA GLN A 47 -22.73 28.69 -89.12
C GLN A 47 -22.36 29.82 -88.13
N GLN A 48 -22.36 31.08 -88.59
CA GLN A 48 -22.11 32.24 -87.73
C GLN A 48 -23.15 32.34 -86.61
N SER A 49 -24.43 32.11 -86.91
CA SER A 49 -25.51 32.14 -85.93
C SER A 49 -25.38 31.02 -84.91
N ALA A 50 -24.98 29.81 -85.33
CA ALA A 50 -24.75 28.69 -84.44
C ALA A 50 -23.59 28.93 -83.47
N LEU A 51 -22.52 29.63 -83.90
CA LEU A 51 -21.43 30.02 -83.00
C LEU A 51 -21.91 30.98 -81.90
N LEU A 52 -22.78 31.94 -82.23
CA LEU A 52 -23.39 32.83 -81.25
C LEU A 52 -24.35 32.07 -80.32
N ALA A 53 -25.16 31.17 -80.88
CA ALA A 53 -26.08 30.31 -80.12
C ALA A 53 -25.34 29.45 -79.08
N ARG A 54 -24.14 28.95 -79.39
CA ARG A 54 -23.31 28.20 -78.42
C ARG A 54 -22.87 29.03 -77.21
N GLY A 55 -22.69 30.34 -77.36
CA GLY A 55 -22.25 31.24 -76.28
C GLY A 55 -23.38 31.72 -75.38
N LEU A 56 -24.61 31.81 -75.90
CA LEU A 56 -25.80 32.32 -75.20
C LEU A 56 -26.13 31.58 -73.89
N PRO A 57 -26.04 30.25 -73.78
CA PRO A 57 -26.23 29.54 -72.52
C PRO A 57 -25.28 29.95 -71.38
N GLN A 58 -24.11 30.53 -71.69
CA GLN A 58 -23.13 30.98 -70.68
C GLN A 58 -23.40 32.41 -70.17
N VAL A 59 -24.24 33.18 -70.86
CA VAL A 59 -24.52 34.59 -70.54
C VAL A 59 -25.16 34.77 -69.16
N PRO A 60 -26.19 33.97 -68.76
CA PRO A 60 -26.77 34.08 -67.41
C PRO A 60 -25.74 33.78 -66.31
N HIS A 61 -24.86 32.79 -66.54
CA HIS A 61 -23.82 32.44 -65.58
C HIS A 61 -22.79 33.56 -65.41
N ARG A 62 -22.30 34.14 -66.51
CA ARG A 62 -21.40 35.30 -66.47
C ARG A 62 -22.05 36.53 -65.83
N SER A 63 -23.32 36.79 -66.15
CA SER A 63 -24.07 37.90 -65.56
C SER A 63 -24.25 37.72 -64.05
N LYS A 64 -24.51 36.49 -63.60
CA LYS A 64 -24.57 36.14 -62.17
C LYS A 64 -23.22 36.37 -61.49
N LEU A 65 -22.10 35.93 -62.07
CA LEU A 65 -20.77 36.16 -61.51
C LEU A 65 -20.42 37.66 -61.44
N ALA A 66 -20.74 38.42 -62.49
CA ALA A 66 -20.55 39.88 -62.51
C ALA A 66 -21.43 40.59 -61.46
N PHE A 67 -22.68 40.16 -61.30
CA PHE A 67 -23.58 40.65 -60.26
C PHE A 67 -23.04 40.37 -58.85
N LEU A 68 -22.60 39.14 -58.58
CA LEU A 68 -21.96 38.79 -57.30
C LEU A 68 -20.70 39.64 -57.05
N GLY A 69 -19.86 39.85 -58.07
CA GLY A 69 -18.70 40.74 -57.97
C GLY A 69 -19.07 42.20 -57.67
N SER A 70 -20.19 42.70 -58.23
CA SER A 70 -20.69 44.07 -57.96
C SER A 70 -21.24 44.27 -56.55
N LEU A 71 -21.69 43.19 -55.90
CA LEU A 71 -22.12 43.21 -54.49
C LEU A 71 -20.95 43.22 -53.50
N ALA A 72 -19.70 43.36 -53.98
CA ALA A 72 -18.47 43.23 -53.21
C ALA A 72 -18.32 41.88 -52.47
N GLU A 73 -19.07 40.86 -52.90
CA GLU A 73 -18.89 39.47 -52.48
C GLU A 73 -17.62 38.92 -53.13
N THR A 74 -16.47 39.22 -52.54
CA THR A 74 -15.20 38.62 -52.93
C THR A 74 -15.16 37.17 -52.48
N LEU A 75 -14.60 36.29 -53.32
CA LEU A 75 -14.30 34.93 -52.92
C LEU A 75 -13.44 34.95 -51.64
N LEU A 76 -13.90 34.26 -50.60
CA LEU A 76 -13.12 34.11 -49.37
C LEU A 76 -11.76 33.49 -49.73
N PRO A 77 -10.64 34.06 -49.22
CA PRO A 77 -9.34 33.45 -49.42
C PRO A 77 -9.30 32.07 -48.76
N ALA A 78 -8.40 31.22 -49.26
CA ALA A 78 -8.12 29.95 -48.61
C ALA A 78 -7.72 30.19 -47.14
N ARG A 79 -8.39 29.50 -46.21
CA ARG A 79 -8.08 29.58 -44.78
C ARG A 79 -7.05 28.51 -44.44
N PRO A 80 -5.93 28.85 -43.77
CA PRO A 80 -4.91 27.87 -43.41
C PRO A 80 -5.48 26.86 -42.42
N ALA A 81 -5.14 25.58 -42.60
CA ALA A 81 -5.46 24.54 -41.65
C ALA A 81 -4.58 24.68 -40.39
N ARG A 82 -5.14 24.34 -39.22
CA ARG A 82 -4.43 24.33 -37.94
C ARG A 82 -4.62 22.98 -37.28
N VAL A 83 -3.55 22.44 -36.70
CA VAL A 83 -3.57 21.12 -36.03
C VAL A 83 -2.69 21.19 -34.77
N PRO A 84 -3.14 20.66 -33.62
CA PRO A 84 -2.27 20.51 -32.46
C PRO A 84 -1.19 19.46 -32.73
N LEU A 85 0.05 19.76 -32.36
CA LEU A 85 1.19 18.83 -32.47
C LEU A 85 1.80 18.60 -31.08
N VAL A 86 2.22 17.37 -30.82
CA VAL A 86 2.94 17.00 -29.60
C VAL A 86 4.41 16.77 -29.95
N PHE A 87 5.30 17.48 -29.24
CA PHE A 87 6.75 17.32 -29.38
C PHE A 87 7.27 16.46 -28.23
N THR A 88 7.82 15.30 -28.55
CA THR A 88 8.43 14.39 -27.57
C THR A 88 9.94 14.55 -27.61
N LEU A 89 10.54 14.96 -26.49
CA LEU A 89 11.99 15.02 -26.35
C LEU A 89 12.60 13.62 -26.32
N GLN A 90 13.75 13.45 -26.97
CA GLN A 90 14.53 12.21 -26.87
C GLN A 90 15.12 12.05 -25.46
N ALA A 91 15.32 10.80 -25.02
CA ALA A 91 15.80 10.49 -23.67
C ALA A 91 17.18 11.12 -23.33
N GLN A 92 18.00 11.38 -24.35
CA GLN A 92 19.34 11.96 -24.23
C GLN A 92 19.36 13.48 -24.48
N ALA A 93 18.20 14.11 -24.68
CA ALA A 93 18.16 15.54 -24.91
C ALA A 93 18.79 16.28 -23.73
N PRO A 94 19.68 17.26 -23.96
CA PRO A 94 20.06 18.21 -22.91
C PRO A 94 18.78 18.89 -22.38
N ARG A 95 18.83 19.40 -21.13
CA ARG A 95 17.72 20.09 -20.44
C ARG A 95 16.89 20.96 -21.39
N ASP A 96 15.61 21.17 -21.08
CA ASP A 96 14.61 22.00 -21.78
C ASP A 96 15.01 22.59 -23.15
N VAL A 97 14.40 22.10 -24.22
CA VAL A 97 14.74 22.48 -25.60
C VAL A 97 13.80 23.59 -26.10
N GLU A 98 14.36 24.65 -26.68
CA GLU A 98 13.57 25.70 -27.32
C GLU A 98 13.16 25.30 -28.74
N VAL A 99 11.86 25.38 -29.03
CA VAL A 99 11.28 25.21 -30.36
C VAL A 99 10.83 26.60 -30.83
N PRO A 100 11.50 27.22 -31.80
CA PRO A 100 11.14 28.55 -32.29
C PRO A 100 9.75 28.60 -32.95
N ALA A 101 9.22 29.82 -33.12
CA ALA A 101 8.11 30.02 -34.04
C ALA A 101 8.57 29.73 -35.48
N ASN A 102 7.63 29.35 -36.34
CA ASN A 102 7.85 29.01 -37.74
C ASN A 102 8.73 27.78 -37.99
N THR A 103 8.88 26.87 -37.02
CA THR A 103 9.54 25.58 -37.25
C THR A 103 8.73 24.78 -38.28
N PRO A 104 9.34 24.35 -39.41
CA PRO A 104 8.63 23.64 -40.46
C PRO A 104 8.34 22.17 -40.06
N ILE A 105 7.12 21.71 -40.32
CA ILE A 105 6.67 20.33 -40.11
C ILE A 105 6.05 19.81 -41.41
N SER A 106 6.59 18.73 -41.98
CA SER A 106 6.01 18.09 -43.16
C SER A 106 4.89 17.13 -42.77
N ALA A 107 3.77 17.19 -43.48
CA ALA A 107 2.67 16.24 -43.40
C ALA A 107 2.38 15.68 -44.81
N GLN A 108 2.21 14.37 -44.90
CA GLN A 108 1.71 13.73 -46.12
C GLN A 108 0.19 13.68 -46.09
N ILE A 109 -0.45 14.30 -47.08
CA ILE A 109 -1.90 14.24 -47.24
C ILE A 109 -2.20 13.05 -48.16
N PRO A 110 -2.85 11.98 -47.67
CA PRO A 110 -3.24 10.84 -48.50
C PRO A 110 -4.32 11.25 -49.50
N THR A 111 -4.46 10.46 -50.57
CA THR A 111 -5.49 10.70 -51.59
C THR A 111 -6.88 10.60 -50.95
N THR A 112 -7.73 11.61 -51.18
CA THR A 112 -9.12 11.54 -50.76
C THR A 112 -9.87 10.47 -51.56
N PRO A 113 -10.93 9.84 -51.00
CA PRO A 113 -11.80 8.94 -51.75
C PRO A 113 -12.41 9.64 -52.98
N PRO A 114 -12.69 8.93 -54.08
CA PRO A 114 -13.32 9.52 -55.25
C PRO A 114 -14.67 10.15 -54.89
N SER A 115 -14.88 11.39 -55.35
CA SER A 115 -16.12 12.15 -55.19
C SER A 115 -16.81 12.30 -56.55
N ALA A 116 -18.12 12.56 -56.56
CA ALA A 116 -18.89 12.83 -57.77
C ALA A 116 -18.41 14.07 -58.56
N LEU A 117 -17.46 14.84 -58.01
CA LEU A 117 -16.91 16.07 -58.58
C LEU A 117 -15.58 15.89 -59.34
N GLY A 118 -14.99 14.69 -59.39
CA GLY A 118 -13.79 14.41 -60.20
C GLY A 118 -12.82 13.38 -59.61
N GLU A 119 -11.73 13.13 -60.34
CA GLU A 119 -10.64 12.26 -59.88
C GLU A 119 -9.96 12.84 -58.63
N PRO A 120 -9.63 12.00 -57.64
CA PRO A 120 -8.99 12.47 -56.42
C PRO A 120 -7.60 13.04 -56.73
N PRO A 121 -7.22 14.16 -56.11
CA PRO A 121 -5.89 14.72 -56.28
C PRO A 121 -4.84 13.71 -55.81
N PRO A 122 -3.65 13.66 -56.46
CA PRO A 122 -2.57 12.77 -56.04
C PRO A 122 -2.10 13.15 -54.62
N ALA A 123 -1.47 12.19 -53.93
CA ALA A 123 -0.85 12.45 -52.63
C ALA A 123 0.13 13.62 -52.74
N ARG A 124 0.07 14.54 -51.78
CA ARG A 124 0.90 15.75 -51.75
C ARG A 124 1.48 15.94 -50.37
N GLU A 125 2.73 16.39 -50.33
CA GLU A 125 3.38 16.87 -49.12
C GLU A 125 2.98 18.32 -48.88
N VAL A 126 2.55 18.63 -47.64
CA VAL A 126 2.23 19.97 -47.20
C VAL A 126 3.08 20.30 -45.99
N THR A 127 3.72 21.46 -46.00
CA THR A 127 4.50 21.96 -44.88
C THR A 127 3.64 22.87 -44.01
N PHE A 128 3.50 22.49 -42.75
CA PHE A 128 2.96 23.33 -41.68
C PHE A 128 4.11 24.06 -40.97
N SER A 129 3.78 25.11 -40.22
CA SER A 129 4.75 25.81 -39.38
C SER A 129 4.18 26.07 -37.99
N THR A 130 5.02 26.04 -36.94
CA THR A 130 4.59 26.43 -35.59
C THR A 130 4.19 27.91 -35.57
N GLU A 131 3.07 28.25 -34.95
CA GLU A 131 2.61 29.65 -34.89
C GLU A 131 3.38 30.49 -33.86
N ARG A 132 3.85 29.84 -32.80
CA ARG A 132 4.56 30.47 -31.68
C ARG A 132 5.70 29.56 -31.26
N GLY A 133 6.77 30.17 -30.76
CA GLY A 133 7.84 29.44 -30.12
C GLY A 133 7.41 29.00 -28.72
N PHE A 134 7.92 27.86 -28.28
CA PHE A 134 7.70 27.33 -26.94
C PHE A 134 8.94 26.57 -26.47
N ARG A 135 9.04 26.37 -25.16
CA ARG A 135 10.09 25.55 -24.57
C ARG A 135 9.52 24.16 -24.26
N ALA A 136 10.05 23.14 -24.91
CA ALA A 136 9.76 21.75 -24.60
C ALA A 136 10.53 21.38 -23.31
N MET A 137 9.79 21.15 -22.24
CA MET A 137 10.36 20.84 -20.93
C MET A 137 10.78 19.37 -20.86
N ALA A 138 11.92 19.09 -20.23
CA ALA A 138 12.36 17.72 -19.96
C ALA A 138 11.59 17.07 -18.80
N ALA A 139 10.94 17.89 -17.97
CA ALA A 139 10.10 17.43 -16.87
C ALA A 139 8.93 16.57 -17.39
N LYS A 140 8.75 15.41 -16.79
CA LYS A 140 7.60 14.54 -17.05
C LYS A 140 6.59 14.71 -15.94
N LEU A 141 5.31 14.66 -16.32
CA LEU A 141 4.23 14.55 -15.36
C LEU A 141 4.39 13.22 -14.62
N VAL A 142 4.66 13.27 -13.31
CA VAL A 142 4.85 12.08 -12.47
C VAL A 142 3.52 11.66 -11.85
N SER A 143 2.76 12.64 -11.37
CA SER A 143 1.49 12.39 -10.72
C SER A 143 0.52 13.56 -10.87
N VAL A 144 -0.78 13.25 -10.78
CA VAL A 144 -1.88 14.21 -10.82
C VAL A 144 -2.88 13.84 -9.75
N PHE A 145 -3.15 14.76 -8.83
CA PHE A 145 -4.13 14.56 -7.77
C PHE A 145 -5.21 15.63 -7.82
N GLY A 146 -6.47 15.23 -7.63
CA GLY A 146 -7.58 16.13 -7.32
C GLY A 146 -7.82 16.12 -5.82
N VAL A 147 -7.92 17.30 -5.20
CA VAL A 147 -8.17 17.43 -3.76
C VAL A 147 -9.39 18.32 -3.57
N ASP A 148 -10.34 17.87 -2.75
CA ASP A 148 -11.42 18.70 -2.20
C ASP A 148 -11.30 18.76 -0.67
N PRO A 149 -10.64 19.81 -0.15
CA PRO A 149 -10.44 19.98 1.28
C PRO A 149 -11.71 20.26 2.08
N ALA A 150 -12.81 20.67 1.42
CA ALA A 150 -14.06 20.94 2.14
C ALA A 150 -14.73 19.65 2.60
N ASN A 151 -14.61 18.60 1.78
CA ASN A 151 -15.19 17.28 2.01
C ASN A 151 -14.14 16.23 2.46
N ASP A 152 -12.87 16.61 2.57
CA ASP A 152 -11.75 15.75 2.95
C ASP A 152 -11.56 14.57 1.99
N THR A 153 -11.64 14.85 0.68
CA THR A 153 -11.57 13.82 -0.37
C THR A 153 -10.41 14.06 -1.35
N LEU A 154 -9.87 12.97 -1.87
CA LEU A 154 -8.72 12.90 -2.79
C LEU A 154 -9.03 11.94 -3.93
N ALA A 155 -8.50 12.21 -5.12
CA ALA A 155 -8.42 11.26 -6.23
C ALA A 155 -7.03 11.30 -6.86
N ASP A 156 -6.48 10.12 -7.17
CA ASP A 156 -5.22 9.96 -7.91
C ASP A 156 -5.51 9.67 -9.38
N TYR A 157 -5.21 10.64 -10.26
CA TYR A 157 -5.36 10.51 -11.70
C TYR A 157 -4.05 10.15 -12.42
N SER A 158 -2.98 9.85 -11.68
CA SER A 158 -1.64 9.65 -12.25
C SER A 158 -1.60 8.55 -13.32
N ALA A 159 -2.36 7.47 -13.13
CA ALA A 159 -2.46 6.38 -14.10
C ALA A 159 -3.25 6.79 -15.36
N SER A 160 -4.32 7.56 -15.21
CA SER A 160 -5.22 7.97 -16.31
C SER A 160 -4.78 9.25 -17.02
N ALA A 161 -3.75 9.95 -16.51
CA ALA A 161 -3.28 11.22 -17.04
C ALA A 161 -2.88 11.16 -18.52
N ALA A 162 -2.48 9.98 -19.02
CA ALA A 162 -2.08 9.77 -20.42
C ALA A 162 -3.27 9.47 -21.37
N GLU A 163 -4.39 8.96 -20.84
CA GLU A 163 -5.54 8.48 -21.64
C GLU A 163 -6.70 9.50 -21.68
N GLY A 164 -6.68 10.46 -20.75
CA GLY A 164 -7.72 11.45 -20.55
C GLY A 164 -8.64 11.06 -19.40
N PHE A 165 -8.97 12.03 -18.55
CA PHE A 165 -9.77 11.83 -17.34
C PHE A 165 -10.62 13.07 -17.06
N ARG A 166 -11.63 12.93 -16.19
CA ARG A 166 -12.42 14.05 -15.70
C ARG A 166 -11.82 14.54 -14.38
N LEU A 167 -11.50 15.83 -14.34
CA LEU A 167 -10.93 16.45 -13.15
C LEU A 167 -12.02 16.58 -12.07
N PHE A 168 -11.67 16.19 -10.83
CA PHE A 168 -12.56 16.19 -9.66
C PHE A 168 -13.72 15.18 -9.71
N ASP A 169 -13.62 14.16 -10.56
CA ASP A 169 -14.50 12.99 -10.56
C ASP A 169 -13.88 11.86 -9.70
N ASP A 170 -14.69 10.91 -9.22
CA ASP A 170 -14.22 9.76 -8.43
C ASP A 170 -13.37 10.13 -7.18
N LEU A 171 -13.72 11.22 -6.51
CA LEU A 171 -13.10 11.63 -5.25
C LEU A 171 -13.49 10.67 -4.11
N GLU A 172 -12.50 10.11 -3.43
CA GLU A 172 -12.68 9.19 -2.29
C GLU A 172 -12.26 9.87 -0.97
N ALA A 173 -12.78 9.36 0.15
CA ALA A 173 -12.41 9.87 1.47
C ALA A 173 -10.91 9.69 1.74
N SER A 174 -10.26 10.76 2.20
CA SER A 174 -8.84 10.73 2.51
C SER A 174 -8.62 9.98 3.82
N GLU A 175 -7.77 8.95 3.79
CA GLU A 175 -7.36 8.26 5.01
C GLU A 175 -6.31 9.09 5.75
N HIS A 176 -6.58 9.40 7.01
CA HIS A 176 -5.62 10.02 7.93
C HIS A 176 -5.22 9.00 8.99
N ALA A 177 -3.93 8.67 9.07
CA ALA A 177 -3.45 7.72 10.06
C ALA A 177 -2.03 8.06 10.54
N LEU A 178 -1.80 7.89 11.85
CA LEU A 178 -0.48 7.89 12.45
C LEU A 178 0.06 6.45 12.43
N TYR A 179 1.18 6.23 11.74
CA TYR A 179 1.87 4.94 11.68
C TYR A 179 3.02 4.92 12.69
N VAL A 180 3.06 3.89 13.53
CA VAL A 180 4.17 3.66 14.47
C VAL A 180 4.77 2.30 14.18
N GLY A 181 6.06 2.29 13.83
CA GLY A 181 6.81 1.08 13.49
C GLY A 181 7.95 0.83 14.47
N HIS A 182 8.13 -0.42 14.90
CA HIS A 182 9.24 -0.84 15.74
C HIS A 182 9.58 -2.31 15.48
N ASP A 183 10.86 -2.61 15.25
CA ASP A 183 11.30 -3.91 14.76
C ASP A 183 11.09 -5.02 15.80
N GLU A 184 11.44 -4.77 17.07
CA GLU A 184 11.33 -5.79 18.12
C GLU A 184 10.01 -5.71 18.92
N LEU A 185 9.67 -4.53 19.45
CA LEU A 185 8.50 -4.37 20.33
C LEU A 185 7.17 -4.71 19.65
N LEU A 186 7.05 -4.48 18.34
CA LEU A 186 5.81 -4.72 17.59
C LEU A 186 5.81 -6.06 16.83
N GLU A 187 6.82 -6.92 17.02
CA GLU A 187 6.80 -8.33 16.57
C GLU A 187 5.84 -9.16 17.45
N LEU A 188 4.56 -8.80 17.44
CA LEU A 188 3.58 -9.38 18.35
C LEU A 188 3.07 -10.71 17.81
N SER A 189 3.19 -11.75 18.64
CA SER A 189 2.55 -13.06 18.47
C SER A 189 1.76 -13.41 19.73
N GLY A 190 0.49 -13.83 19.55
CA GLY A 190 -0.40 -14.16 20.68
C GLY A 190 -0.88 -12.94 21.48
N GLU A 191 -1.36 -13.19 22.70
CA GLU A 191 -1.94 -12.13 23.53
C GLU A 191 -0.89 -11.12 23.99
N ALA A 192 -1.19 -9.82 23.85
CA ALA A 192 -0.29 -8.75 24.25
C ALA A 192 -1.06 -7.48 24.65
N ASP A 193 -0.57 -6.80 25.67
CA ASP A 193 -1.01 -5.46 26.07
C ASP A 193 0.00 -4.43 25.57
N LEU A 194 -0.50 -3.42 24.87
CA LEU A 194 0.26 -2.27 24.40
C LEU A 194 -0.12 -1.02 25.19
N MET A 195 0.86 -0.24 25.58
CA MET A 195 0.69 1.09 26.14
C MET A 195 1.39 2.08 25.22
N VAL A 196 0.61 2.98 24.61
CA VAL A 196 1.11 4.06 23.76
C VAL A 196 0.98 5.36 24.53
N MET A 197 2.10 5.88 25.03
CA MET A 197 2.14 7.17 25.70
C MET A 197 2.36 8.27 24.67
N LEU A 198 1.51 9.29 24.73
CA LEU A 198 1.44 10.39 23.78
C LEU A 198 1.50 11.71 24.55
N GLU A 199 2.53 12.52 24.27
CA GLU A 199 2.61 13.90 24.77
C GLU A 199 2.03 14.86 23.75
N VAL A 200 0.89 15.47 24.08
CA VAL A 200 0.15 16.38 23.19
C VAL A 200 0.51 17.82 23.54
N THR A 201 1.03 18.56 22.57
CA THR A 201 1.39 19.98 22.72
C THR A 201 0.29 20.91 22.23
N SER A 202 -0.37 20.54 21.12
CA SER A 202 -1.49 21.27 20.55
C SER A 202 -2.68 20.31 20.44
N PRO A 203 -3.65 20.33 21.38
CA PRO A 203 -4.78 19.41 21.34
C PRO A 203 -5.78 19.77 20.23
N PRO A 204 -6.44 18.76 19.63
CA PRO A 204 -7.49 18.98 18.66
C PRO A 204 -8.78 19.43 19.36
N ILE A 205 -9.59 20.21 18.64
CA ILE A 205 -10.93 20.62 19.07
C ILE A 205 -11.89 20.35 17.92
N PRO A 206 -12.86 19.40 18.05
CA PRO A 206 -13.12 18.49 19.18
C PRO A 206 -12.10 17.33 19.29
N SER A 207 -12.30 16.39 20.22
CA SER A 207 -11.53 15.15 20.32
C SER A 207 -11.64 14.32 19.04
N LEU A 208 -10.62 13.50 18.76
CA LEU A 208 -10.57 12.67 17.57
C LEU A 208 -11.02 11.24 17.87
N ALA A 209 -11.93 10.72 17.04
CA ALA A 209 -12.30 9.31 17.05
C ALA A 209 -11.24 8.49 16.29
N LEU A 210 -10.43 7.73 17.03
CA LEU A 210 -9.32 6.94 16.49
C LEU A 210 -9.59 5.43 16.61
N ALA A 211 -9.38 4.70 15.51
CA ALA A 211 -9.29 3.24 15.53
C ALA A 211 -7.82 2.82 15.54
N TRP A 212 -7.45 2.04 16.55
CA TRP A 212 -6.11 1.47 16.67
C TRP A 212 -6.06 0.09 16.02
N GLU A 213 -5.13 -0.10 15.09
CA GLU A 213 -5.01 -1.29 14.28
C GLU A 213 -3.54 -1.76 14.19
N TYR A 214 -3.33 -3.05 13.96
CA TYR A 214 -2.01 -3.62 13.63
C TYR A 214 -2.01 -4.22 12.23
N HIS A 215 -0.84 -4.20 11.58
CA HIS A 215 -0.68 -4.77 10.26
C HIS A 215 -0.42 -6.27 10.30
N SER A 216 -1.11 -7.04 9.46
CA SER A 216 -0.93 -8.48 9.29
C SER A 216 -1.05 -8.88 7.83
N ALA A 217 -0.74 -10.13 7.48
CA ALA A 217 -0.96 -10.69 6.14
C ALA A 217 -2.43 -10.64 5.69
N ALA A 218 -3.39 -10.55 6.62
CA ALA A 218 -4.81 -10.37 6.32
C ALA A 218 -5.22 -8.90 6.13
N GLY A 219 -4.27 -7.96 6.25
CA GLY A 219 -4.50 -6.53 6.27
C GLY A 219 -4.49 -5.95 7.70
N TRP A 220 -5.10 -4.78 7.85
CA TRP A 220 -5.20 -4.07 9.13
C TRP A 220 -6.29 -4.69 10.01
N LEU A 221 -5.90 -5.12 11.21
CA LEU A 221 -6.78 -5.74 12.19
C LEU A 221 -6.87 -4.87 13.46
N PRO A 222 -8.03 -4.78 14.11
CA PRO A 222 -8.22 -3.89 15.25
C PRO A 222 -7.54 -4.41 16.52
N PHE A 223 -7.04 -3.48 17.32
CA PHE A 223 -6.84 -3.71 18.75
C PHE A 223 -8.15 -3.51 19.51
N GLU A 224 -8.29 -4.20 20.65
CA GLU A 224 -9.28 -3.82 21.65
C GLU A 224 -8.75 -2.61 22.42
N LEU A 225 -9.48 -1.50 22.38
CA LEU A 225 -9.17 -0.32 23.19
C LEU A 225 -9.64 -0.57 24.63
N LEU A 226 -8.69 -0.70 25.56
CA LEU A 226 -9.00 -0.88 26.98
C LEU A 226 -9.23 0.45 27.69
N ASP A 227 -8.40 1.45 27.38
CA ASP A 227 -8.46 2.80 27.94
C ASP A 227 -7.81 3.81 27.00
N ASP A 228 -8.37 5.02 26.93
CA ASP A 228 -7.77 6.16 26.22
C ASP A 228 -7.64 7.32 27.20
N GLY A 229 -6.51 7.37 27.91
CA GLY A 229 -6.19 8.46 28.82
C GLY A 229 -5.88 9.79 28.12
N THR A 230 -5.83 9.82 26.78
CA THR A 230 -5.67 11.07 26.01
C THR A 230 -7.00 11.75 25.69
N ASP A 231 -8.12 11.02 25.82
CA ASP A 231 -9.46 11.44 25.41
C ASP A 231 -9.49 11.94 23.96
N GLY A 232 -9.11 11.07 23.01
CA GLY A 232 -9.01 11.42 21.60
C GLY A 232 -8.00 12.53 21.32
N LEU A 233 -6.82 12.44 21.97
CA LEU A 233 -5.71 13.39 21.90
C LEU A 233 -5.98 14.79 22.48
N GLN A 234 -7.00 14.98 23.31
CA GLN A 234 -7.24 16.27 23.99
C GLN A 234 -6.23 16.59 25.09
N HIS A 235 -5.53 15.58 25.62
CA HIS A 235 -4.56 15.73 26.69
C HIS A 235 -3.39 14.76 26.53
N THR A 236 -2.24 15.07 27.13
CA THR A 236 -1.15 14.09 27.31
C THR A 236 -1.64 12.91 28.15
N GLY A 237 -1.37 11.69 27.69
CA GLY A 237 -1.90 10.49 28.33
C GLY A 237 -1.36 9.21 27.72
N THR A 238 -1.95 8.09 28.12
CA THR A 238 -1.61 6.75 27.61
C THR A 238 -2.84 6.10 27.02
N VAL A 239 -2.71 5.56 25.81
CA VAL A 239 -3.69 4.66 25.21
C VAL A 239 -3.29 3.23 25.54
N THR A 240 -4.19 2.48 26.16
CA THR A 240 -3.98 1.07 26.50
C THR A 240 -4.77 0.19 25.53
N LEU A 241 -4.05 -0.68 24.83
CA LEU A 241 -4.56 -1.55 23.79
C LEU A 241 -4.34 -3.01 24.17
N ARG A 242 -5.28 -3.89 23.81
CA ARG A 242 -5.13 -5.34 23.95
C ARG A 242 -5.27 -6.02 22.60
N ARG A 243 -4.31 -6.88 22.31
CA ARG A 243 -4.40 -7.88 21.24
C ARG A 243 -4.75 -9.20 21.90
N ARG A 244 -5.98 -9.70 21.73
CA ARG A 244 -6.39 -11.00 22.32
C ARG A 244 -5.81 -12.18 21.56
N CYS A 245 -6.01 -12.20 20.25
CA CYS A 245 -5.64 -13.30 19.36
C CYS A 245 -5.60 -12.81 17.92
N GLY A 246 -5.17 -13.67 17.00
CA GLY A 246 -5.15 -13.39 15.55
C GLY A 246 -3.81 -13.66 14.89
N PRO A 247 -3.69 -13.41 13.58
CA PRO A 247 -2.44 -13.50 12.83
C PRO A 247 -1.38 -12.56 13.42
N LYS A 248 -0.13 -13.03 13.50
CA LYS A 248 0.99 -12.23 14.02
C LYS A 248 1.10 -10.88 13.28
N VAL A 249 1.73 -9.91 13.92
CA VAL A 249 2.03 -8.65 13.24
C VAL A 249 3.11 -8.93 12.21
N ASP A 250 2.82 -8.66 10.94
CA ASP A 250 3.75 -8.93 9.84
C ASP A 250 4.53 -7.67 9.47
N GLU A 251 5.77 -7.89 9.01
CA GLU A 251 6.59 -6.80 8.48
C GLU A 251 5.93 -6.18 7.24
N ALA A 252 6.00 -4.86 7.14
CA ALA A 252 5.54 -4.10 5.99
C ALA A 252 6.46 -2.91 5.75
N THR A 253 6.39 -2.33 4.54
CA THR A 253 7.13 -1.10 4.21
C THR A 253 6.16 0.07 4.11
N PHE A 254 6.27 1.01 5.07
CA PHE A 254 5.56 2.29 5.02
C PHE A 254 6.56 3.45 5.07
N GLY A 255 6.37 4.47 4.23
CA GLY A 255 7.27 5.64 4.19
C GLY A 255 8.74 5.30 3.90
N GLY A 256 9.02 4.18 3.23
CA GLY A 256 10.38 3.70 2.96
C GLY A 256 11.07 2.97 4.12
N ARG A 257 10.38 2.73 5.25
CA ARG A 257 10.88 1.95 6.38
C ARG A 257 10.16 0.61 6.47
N THR A 258 10.93 -0.48 6.52
CA THR A 258 10.41 -1.82 6.80
C THR A 258 10.47 -2.07 8.30
N SER A 259 9.34 -2.49 8.88
CA SER A 259 9.19 -2.78 10.31
C SER A 259 7.86 -3.49 10.58
N HIS A 260 7.59 -3.81 11.84
CA HIS A 260 6.25 -4.17 12.31
C HIS A 260 5.48 -2.90 12.70
N PHE A 261 4.27 -2.74 12.17
CA PHE A 261 3.52 -1.49 12.29
C PHE A 261 2.18 -1.63 13.01
N ILE A 262 1.88 -0.63 13.83
CA ILE A 262 0.53 -0.28 14.26
C ILE A 262 0.14 1.06 13.67
N ARG A 263 -1.16 1.35 13.60
CA ARG A 263 -1.65 2.67 13.23
C ARG A 263 -2.81 3.12 14.08
N ALA A 264 -2.90 4.44 14.30
CA ALA A 264 -4.11 5.11 14.76
C ALA A 264 -4.76 5.77 13.56
N ARG A 265 -5.88 5.22 13.08
CA ARG A 265 -6.63 5.70 11.92
C ARG A 265 -7.79 6.58 12.37
N LEU A 266 -7.89 7.78 11.80
CA LEU A 266 -9.01 8.68 12.05
C LEU A 266 -10.29 8.11 11.41
N LEU A 267 -11.37 8.07 12.18
CA LEU A 267 -12.66 7.54 11.73
C LEU A 267 -13.55 8.60 11.08
N GLU A 268 -13.31 9.88 11.38
CA GLU A 268 -14.13 10.99 10.92
C GLU A 268 -13.35 11.90 9.96
N PRO A 269 -13.99 12.43 8.91
CA PRO A 269 -13.32 13.32 7.98
C PRO A 269 -13.01 14.69 8.60
N ILE A 270 -11.92 15.29 8.15
CA ILE A 270 -11.45 16.63 8.55
C ILE A 270 -12.15 17.69 7.69
N THR A 271 -13.46 17.86 7.88
CA THR A 271 -14.27 18.84 7.12
C THR A 271 -14.28 20.23 7.79
N LYS A 272 -14.19 21.31 6.99
CA LYS A 272 -14.18 22.72 7.48
C LYS A 272 -15.59 23.32 7.64
N PRO A 273 -15.77 24.21 8.63
CA PRO A 273 -15.79 25.66 8.31
C PRO A 273 -14.69 26.51 8.99
N ASN A 274 -14.00 26.01 10.02
CA ASN A 274 -12.84 26.66 10.66
C ASN A 274 -11.65 25.69 10.66
N PRO A 275 -10.40 26.15 10.51
CA PRO A 275 -9.23 25.27 10.60
C PRO A 275 -9.20 24.65 12.01
N ARG A 276 -9.62 23.38 12.12
CA ARG A 276 -9.44 22.60 13.34
C ARG A 276 -7.93 22.58 13.62
N PRO A 277 -7.44 22.97 14.82
CA PRO A 277 -6.05 22.71 15.16
C PRO A 277 -5.84 21.20 15.06
N LEU A 278 -4.94 20.78 14.17
CA LEU A 278 -4.52 19.38 14.10
C LEU A 278 -3.70 19.07 15.35
N PRO A 279 -3.74 17.82 15.84
CA PRO A 279 -2.96 17.45 17.01
C PRO A 279 -1.46 17.57 16.69
N GLU A 280 -0.71 18.23 17.57
CA GLU A 280 0.75 18.17 17.58
C GLU A 280 1.21 17.29 18.75
N LEU A 281 2.13 16.37 18.44
CA LEU A 281 2.71 15.44 19.40
C LEU A 281 4.21 15.72 19.51
N ASP A 282 4.71 15.84 20.75
CA ASP A 282 6.15 16.00 21.01
C ASP A 282 6.84 14.64 21.19
N LEU A 283 6.13 13.69 21.80
CA LEU A 283 6.67 12.38 22.16
C LEU A 283 5.65 11.27 21.93
N VAL A 284 6.13 10.18 21.33
CA VAL A 284 5.42 8.90 21.23
C VAL A 284 6.31 7.83 21.85
N GLN A 285 5.85 7.23 22.94
CA GLN A 285 6.54 6.14 23.62
C GLN A 285 5.69 4.87 23.57
N LEU A 286 6.34 3.76 23.24
CA LEU A 286 5.73 2.44 23.22
C LEU A 286 6.24 1.60 24.38
N ARG A 287 5.30 0.95 25.08
CA ARG A 287 5.60 -0.12 26.01
C ARG A 287 4.72 -1.31 25.71
N VAL A 288 5.33 -2.48 25.63
CA VAL A 288 4.64 -3.75 25.35
C VAL A 288 4.78 -4.67 26.55
N ARG A 289 3.68 -5.32 26.92
CA ARG A 289 3.65 -6.37 27.93
C ARG A 289 3.09 -7.63 27.29
N PHE A 290 3.95 -8.64 27.17
CA PHE A 290 3.53 -9.97 26.80
C PHE A 290 3.10 -10.70 28.07
N ALA A 291 1.86 -11.18 28.11
CA ALA A 291 1.41 -12.12 29.12
C ALA A 291 1.12 -13.43 28.40
N ARG A 292 2.02 -14.40 28.55
CA ARG A 292 1.79 -15.76 28.07
C ARG A 292 1.93 -16.71 29.24
N ASP A 293 0.79 -17.19 29.71
CA ASP A 293 0.69 -18.13 30.82
C ASP A 293 0.62 -19.57 30.34
N GLY A 294 0.95 -20.51 31.22
CA GLY A 294 0.82 -21.94 30.96
C GLY A 294 1.85 -22.50 29.97
N ILE A 295 2.97 -21.80 29.78
CA ILE A 295 4.11 -22.31 29.00
C ILE A 295 4.74 -23.46 29.78
N ARG A 296 4.77 -24.65 29.18
CA ARG A 296 5.40 -25.83 29.81
C ARG A 296 6.90 -25.87 29.53
N PRO A 297 7.74 -26.29 30.50
CA PRO A 297 9.14 -26.56 30.22
C PRO A 297 9.26 -27.76 29.29
N GLU A 298 10.09 -27.64 28.25
CA GLU A 298 10.32 -28.74 27.31
C GLU A 298 11.26 -29.81 27.87
N ARG A 299 12.14 -29.41 28.78
CA ARG A 299 13.15 -30.29 29.38
C ARG A 299 13.30 -29.99 30.86
N LEU A 300 13.23 -31.06 31.64
CA LEU A 300 13.51 -31.10 33.06
C LEU A 300 14.50 -32.23 33.34
N PHE A 301 15.51 -31.95 34.16
CA PHE A 301 16.45 -32.96 34.63
C PHE A 301 16.72 -32.79 36.11
N HIS A 302 16.68 -33.88 36.87
CA HIS A 302 17.30 -33.95 38.19
C HIS A 302 18.72 -34.46 38.01
N ASP A 303 19.70 -33.58 38.25
CA ASP A 303 21.10 -33.76 37.91
C ASP A 303 21.25 -34.21 36.44
N SER A 304 21.51 -35.50 36.18
CA SER A 304 21.58 -36.08 34.83
C SER A 304 20.36 -36.91 34.41
N SER A 305 19.42 -37.15 35.32
CA SER A 305 18.22 -37.97 35.08
C SER A 305 17.10 -37.12 34.52
N ARG A 306 16.54 -37.50 33.37
CA ARG A 306 15.43 -36.79 32.74
C ARG A 306 14.16 -36.97 33.55
N LEU A 307 13.43 -35.87 33.75
CA LEU A 307 12.13 -35.83 34.39
C LEU A 307 11.06 -35.58 33.31
N ASP A 308 9.85 -36.08 33.57
CA ASP A 308 8.69 -35.86 32.73
C ASP A 308 7.87 -34.67 33.27
N PRO A 309 7.72 -33.55 32.53
CA PRO A 309 6.92 -32.41 32.96
C PRO A 309 5.41 -32.71 33.00
N ASP A 310 4.94 -33.79 32.38
CA ASP A 310 3.51 -34.14 32.33
C ASP A 310 3.07 -35.05 33.50
N SER A 311 4.01 -35.45 34.37
CA SER A 311 3.78 -36.34 35.50
C SER A 311 4.36 -35.75 36.79
N ASP A 312 3.91 -36.20 37.95
CA ASP A 312 4.51 -35.83 39.23
C ASP A 312 6.01 -36.20 39.28
N PHE A 313 6.87 -35.24 39.62
CA PHE A 313 8.31 -35.46 39.68
C PHE A 313 8.95 -34.95 40.98
N LEU A 314 10.11 -35.52 41.31
CA LEU A 314 10.94 -35.13 42.45
C LEU A 314 12.14 -34.32 41.93
N PRO A 315 12.17 -32.99 42.12
CA PRO A 315 13.17 -32.11 41.49
C PRO A 315 14.60 -32.37 41.98
N PHE A 316 14.75 -32.95 43.18
CA PHE A 316 16.02 -33.26 43.84
C PHE A 316 16.14 -34.75 44.22
N GLY A 317 15.32 -35.61 43.60
CA GLY A 317 15.26 -37.04 43.90
C GLY A 317 14.55 -37.40 45.22
N ALA A 318 14.53 -38.71 45.52
CA ALA A 318 13.82 -39.25 46.68
C ALA A 318 14.53 -39.00 48.03
N THR A 319 15.84 -38.79 47.98
CA THR A 319 16.69 -38.49 49.15
C THR A 319 17.61 -37.32 48.79
N PRO A 320 17.10 -36.08 48.78
CA PRO A 320 17.89 -34.91 48.40
C PRO A 320 19.11 -34.76 49.31
N SER A 321 20.29 -34.68 48.73
CA SER A 321 21.54 -34.39 49.45
C SER A 321 22.31 -33.33 48.70
N ALA A 322 22.72 -32.27 49.40
CA ALA A 322 23.42 -31.16 48.77
C ALA A 322 24.86 -31.57 48.37
N PRO A 323 25.36 -31.16 47.18
CA PRO A 323 24.65 -30.43 46.14
C PRO A 323 23.87 -31.37 45.20
N THR A 324 22.61 -31.03 44.91
CA THR A 324 21.79 -31.62 43.86
C THR A 324 20.99 -30.52 43.15
N SER A 325 20.60 -30.76 41.90
CA SER A 325 20.12 -29.71 41.01
C SER A 325 18.94 -30.14 40.15
N LEU A 326 17.96 -29.24 40.02
CA LEU A 326 16.96 -29.29 38.97
C LEU A 326 17.40 -28.39 37.82
N HIS A 327 17.59 -28.96 36.64
CA HIS A 327 17.84 -28.23 35.39
C HIS A 327 16.53 -28.08 34.60
N ILE A 328 16.23 -26.86 34.16
CA ILE A 328 15.03 -26.50 33.41
C ILE A 328 15.46 -25.85 32.10
N ALA A 329 14.86 -26.26 30.98
CA ALA A 329 14.92 -25.49 29.73
C ALA A 329 13.52 -25.29 29.15
N CYS A 330 13.23 -24.03 28.82
CA CYS A 330 12.00 -23.59 28.20
C CYS A 330 12.33 -22.48 27.19
N PRO A 331 12.66 -22.83 25.92
CA PRO A 331 13.07 -21.84 24.92
C PRO A 331 12.03 -20.72 24.75
N GLU A 332 10.75 -21.09 24.70
CA GLU A 332 9.65 -20.14 24.51
C GLU A 332 9.58 -19.04 25.59
N ALA A 333 9.97 -19.36 26.83
CA ALA A 333 10.03 -18.39 27.92
C ALA A 333 11.40 -17.72 28.05
N PHE A 334 12.49 -18.47 27.83
CA PHE A 334 13.84 -18.02 28.16
C PHE A 334 14.51 -17.23 27.02
N GLU A 335 14.09 -17.39 25.76
CA GLU A 335 14.65 -16.65 24.62
C GLU A 335 14.17 -15.19 24.55
N ARG A 336 13.10 -14.85 25.26
CA ARG A 336 12.55 -13.48 25.27
C ARG A 336 13.41 -12.53 26.08
N GLU A 337 14.20 -11.72 25.39
CA GLU A 337 15.08 -10.72 26.00
C GLU A 337 14.29 -9.74 26.88
N HIS A 338 14.91 -9.31 27.98
CA HIS A 338 14.32 -8.38 28.96
C HIS A 338 12.99 -8.82 29.60
N ALA A 339 12.57 -10.07 29.41
CA ALA A 339 11.36 -10.60 30.03
C ALA A 339 11.54 -10.81 31.54
N ARG A 340 10.44 -10.65 32.28
CA ARG A 340 10.33 -11.19 33.65
C ARG A 340 9.71 -12.58 33.57
N ILE A 341 10.43 -13.57 34.07
CA ILE A 341 10.04 -14.98 34.05
C ILE A 341 9.38 -15.32 35.39
N HIS A 342 8.24 -16.01 35.31
CA HIS A 342 7.49 -16.51 36.45
C HIS A 342 7.35 -18.03 36.33
N LEU A 343 7.97 -18.78 37.24
CA LEU A 343 7.84 -20.24 37.34
C LEU A 343 6.86 -20.57 38.44
N ARG A 344 5.72 -21.17 38.10
CA ARG A 344 4.66 -21.48 39.07
C ARG A 344 4.74 -22.95 39.45
N PHE A 345 5.05 -23.23 40.70
CA PHE A 345 5.12 -24.59 41.22
C PHE A 345 3.84 -24.93 41.99
N GLU A 346 3.20 -26.03 41.60
CA GLU A 346 2.12 -26.68 42.34
C GLU A 346 2.64 -28.04 42.82
N LEU A 347 2.61 -28.26 44.13
CA LEU A 347 3.18 -29.44 44.76
C LEU A 347 2.10 -30.49 45.03
N ALA A 348 2.35 -31.74 44.63
CA ALA A 348 1.58 -32.90 45.09
C ALA A 348 1.91 -33.24 46.55
N GLN A 349 3.11 -32.88 47.01
CA GLN A 349 3.56 -33.07 48.38
C GLN A 349 4.48 -31.91 48.79
N ALA A 350 4.04 -31.16 49.79
CA ALA A 350 4.82 -30.13 50.47
C ALA A 350 5.87 -30.74 51.40
N ALA A 351 6.94 -30.00 51.65
CA ALA A 351 7.93 -30.40 52.66
C ALA A 351 7.34 -30.26 54.08
N LEU A 352 7.87 -31.03 55.02
CA LEU A 352 7.50 -30.88 56.43
C LEU A 352 8.13 -29.60 57.01
N PRO A 353 7.52 -28.98 58.04
CA PRO A 353 7.96 -27.69 58.60
C PRO A 353 9.42 -27.64 59.13
N GLU A 354 10.03 -28.80 59.33
CA GLU A 354 11.40 -28.95 59.84
C GLU A 354 12.46 -28.90 58.73
N ALA A 355 12.06 -28.76 57.46
CA ALA A 355 12.98 -28.63 56.34
C ALA A 355 13.81 -27.34 56.44
N THR A 356 15.12 -27.46 56.22
CA THR A 356 16.09 -26.36 56.30
C THR A 356 16.67 -25.99 54.93
N ALA A 357 16.08 -26.53 53.86
CA ALA A 357 16.54 -26.41 52.50
C ALA A 357 16.70 -24.94 52.07
N SER A 358 17.84 -24.64 51.45
CA SER A 358 18.12 -23.36 50.81
C SER A 358 18.41 -23.60 49.34
N LEU A 359 17.59 -23.04 48.45
CA LEU A 359 17.81 -23.08 47.01
C LEU A 359 18.56 -21.86 46.51
N GLN A 360 19.43 -22.08 45.53
CA GLN A 360 20.04 -21.04 44.72
C GLN A 360 19.64 -21.24 43.26
N TRP A 361 19.22 -20.15 42.62
CA TRP A 361 18.82 -20.14 41.23
C TRP A 361 19.95 -19.55 40.37
N ASP A 362 20.45 -20.38 39.46
CA ASP A 362 21.56 -20.07 38.57
C ASP A 362 21.14 -20.21 37.11
N PHE A 363 21.80 -19.48 36.22
CA PHE A 363 21.69 -19.65 34.77
C PHE A 363 23.07 -19.97 34.18
N HIS A 364 23.09 -20.57 32.99
CA HIS A 364 24.35 -20.87 32.31
C HIS A 364 24.70 -19.77 31.28
N ASP A 365 25.88 -19.17 31.42
CA ASP A 365 26.33 -18.05 30.56
C ASP A 365 27.11 -18.49 29.30
N GLY A 366 27.18 -19.80 29.07
CA GLY A 366 27.97 -20.44 28.03
C GLY A 366 29.32 -20.97 28.50
N THR A 367 29.81 -20.53 29.67
CA THR A 367 31.09 -20.95 30.26
C THR A 367 30.90 -21.55 31.65
N THR A 368 30.12 -20.89 32.51
CA THR A 368 29.89 -21.28 33.91
C THR A 368 28.44 -21.04 34.33
N TRP A 369 28.06 -21.67 35.44
CA TRP A 369 26.82 -21.34 36.14
C TRP A 369 27.00 -20.08 36.97
N ARG A 370 26.15 -19.08 36.77
CA ARG A 370 26.13 -17.84 37.55
C ARG A 370 24.79 -17.64 38.25
N PRO A 371 24.78 -17.08 39.48
CA PRO A 371 23.54 -16.74 40.17
C PRO A 371 22.80 -15.64 39.41
N ILE A 372 21.48 -15.65 39.49
CA ILE A 372 20.65 -14.59 38.91
C ILE A 372 20.83 -13.30 39.74
N GLU A 373 21.51 -12.33 39.16
CA GLU A 373 21.74 -11.02 39.75
C GLU A 373 20.45 -10.17 39.71
N GLY A 374 20.29 -9.24 40.65
CA GLY A 374 19.04 -8.45 40.80
C GLY A 374 17.96 -9.11 41.66
N GLY A 375 18.21 -10.33 42.13
CA GLY A 375 17.40 -11.04 43.11
C GLY A 375 16.30 -11.91 42.50
N VAL A 376 16.06 -13.05 43.16
CA VAL A 376 14.98 -13.97 42.82
C VAL A 376 13.92 -13.88 43.92
N SER A 377 12.68 -13.59 43.53
CA SER A 377 11.54 -13.63 44.44
C SER A 377 10.96 -15.04 44.46
N ASP A 378 11.30 -15.80 45.49
CA ASP A 378 10.83 -17.17 45.68
C ASP A 378 9.75 -17.22 46.78
N SER A 379 8.49 -17.38 46.37
CA SER A 379 7.37 -17.56 47.31
C SER A 379 7.08 -19.03 47.64
N THR A 380 7.78 -19.98 46.99
CA THR A 380 7.68 -21.42 47.25
C THR A 380 8.44 -21.84 48.51
N ASP A 381 9.26 -20.93 49.07
CA ASP A 381 10.08 -21.15 50.25
C ASP A 381 11.01 -22.36 50.05
N ALA A 382 11.87 -22.31 49.03
CA ALA A 382 12.71 -23.42 48.62
C ALA A 382 11.90 -24.67 48.21
N LEU A 383 10.84 -24.50 47.42
CA LEU A 383 9.92 -25.57 46.99
C LEU A 383 9.27 -26.35 48.15
N GLN A 384 9.10 -25.74 49.32
CA GLN A 384 8.41 -26.36 50.45
C GLN A 384 6.89 -26.23 50.36
N LYS A 385 6.38 -25.23 49.61
CA LYS A 385 4.95 -24.98 49.39
C LYS A 385 4.67 -24.52 47.95
N ASP A 386 3.40 -24.55 47.56
CA ASP A 386 2.93 -23.95 46.32
C ASP A 386 3.33 -22.48 46.25
N GLY A 387 3.70 -22.01 45.06
CA GLY A 387 4.10 -20.63 44.89
C GLY A 387 4.70 -20.34 43.53
N THR A 388 5.34 -19.19 43.45
CA THR A 388 5.97 -18.69 42.24
C THR A 388 7.38 -18.22 42.52
N VAL A 389 8.31 -18.60 41.64
CA VAL A 389 9.67 -18.10 41.57
C VAL A 389 9.73 -17.09 40.43
N SER A 390 10.09 -15.85 40.72
CA SER A 390 10.07 -14.75 39.76
C SER A 390 11.42 -14.05 39.67
N PHE A 391 11.90 -13.80 38.46
CA PHE A 391 13.17 -13.12 38.21
C PHE A 391 13.19 -12.44 36.83
N ALA A 392 14.08 -11.46 36.64
CA ALA A 392 14.34 -10.88 35.32
C ALA A 392 15.32 -11.77 34.55
N ARG A 393 15.07 -12.02 33.26
CA ARG A 393 15.99 -12.77 32.40
C ARG A 393 17.36 -12.05 32.37
N PRO A 394 18.47 -12.73 32.73
CA PRO A 394 19.82 -12.19 32.58
C PRO A 394 20.17 -11.88 31.12
N ASP A 395 20.86 -10.77 30.88
CA ASP A 395 21.23 -10.31 29.53
C ASP A 395 22.33 -11.18 28.88
N ASP A 396 23.10 -11.90 29.68
CA ASP A 396 24.24 -12.73 29.28
C ASP A 396 23.95 -14.24 29.37
N TRP A 397 22.67 -14.61 29.43
CA TRP A 397 22.23 -16.01 29.35
C TRP A 397 22.45 -16.57 27.94
N LYS A 398 23.18 -17.68 27.82
CA LYS A 398 23.52 -18.27 26.51
C LYS A 398 23.09 -19.71 26.37
N ALA A 399 22.65 -20.05 25.16
CA ALA A 399 22.34 -21.42 24.80
C ALA A 399 23.61 -22.29 24.92
N THR A 400 23.53 -23.34 25.73
CA THR A 400 24.67 -24.18 26.12
C THR A 400 24.32 -25.65 25.91
N LEU A 401 25.27 -26.44 25.41
CA LEU A 401 25.14 -27.90 25.34
C LEU A 401 25.17 -28.51 26.75
N LEU A 402 24.02 -28.98 27.23
CA LEU A 402 23.89 -29.72 28.49
C LEU A 402 22.92 -30.89 28.24
N HIS A 403 23.18 -32.05 28.86
CA HIS A 403 22.36 -33.26 28.68
C HIS A 403 22.14 -33.68 27.21
N GLY A 404 23.09 -33.33 26.34
CA GLY A 404 23.04 -33.63 24.91
C GLY A 404 22.22 -32.65 24.05
N GLU A 405 21.68 -31.57 24.63
CA GLU A 405 20.90 -30.55 23.91
C GLU A 405 21.44 -29.14 24.15
N THR A 406 21.52 -28.32 23.09
CA THR A 406 21.92 -26.91 23.19
C THR A 406 20.70 -26.04 23.45
N ARG A 407 20.56 -25.53 24.68
CA ARG A 407 19.40 -24.73 25.12
C ARG A 407 19.81 -23.67 26.15
N LEU A 408 18.92 -22.71 26.44
CA LEU A 408 19.04 -21.86 27.63
C LEU A 408 18.66 -22.68 28.87
N TRP A 409 19.62 -22.87 29.77
CA TRP A 409 19.44 -23.69 30.97
C TRP A 409 19.36 -22.83 32.23
N LEU A 410 18.31 -23.06 33.00
CA LEU A 410 18.14 -22.59 34.37
C LEU A 410 18.41 -23.75 35.32
N ARG A 411 19.01 -23.48 36.48
CA ARG A 411 19.27 -24.46 37.51
C ARG A 411 18.78 -23.97 38.87
N ALA A 412 17.90 -24.74 39.50
CA ALA A 412 17.68 -24.65 40.94
C ALA A 412 18.62 -25.63 41.63
N ARG A 413 19.53 -25.15 42.47
CA ARG A 413 20.51 -25.96 43.19
C ARG A 413 20.19 -25.95 44.68
N LEU A 414 20.09 -27.12 45.29
CA LEU A 414 20.09 -27.25 46.75
C LEU A 414 21.50 -26.91 47.26
N ASN A 415 21.65 -25.72 47.83
CA ASN A 415 22.94 -25.20 48.26
C ASN A 415 23.33 -25.69 49.66
N SER A 416 22.35 -25.73 50.56
CA SER A 416 22.52 -26.20 51.95
C SER A 416 21.17 -26.65 52.53
N GLY A 417 21.23 -27.34 53.67
CA GLY A 417 20.05 -27.88 54.33
C GLY A 417 19.50 -29.13 53.64
N ASP A 418 18.33 -29.56 54.09
CA ASP A 418 17.65 -30.76 53.63
C ASP A 418 16.13 -30.59 53.69
N TYR A 419 15.42 -31.58 53.13
CA TYR A 419 13.96 -31.68 53.21
C TYR A 419 13.53 -32.72 54.26
N GLY A 420 14.23 -32.73 55.40
CA GLY A 420 14.09 -33.72 56.46
C GLY A 420 15.14 -34.83 56.39
N GLN A 421 15.26 -35.58 57.49
CA GLN A 421 16.29 -36.60 57.67
C GLN A 421 15.69 -38.02 57.50
N PRO A 422 16.42 -38.96 56.86
CA PRO A 422 15.98 -40.34 56.81
C PRO A 422 15.99 -40.98 58.22
N LEU A 423 15.32 -42.12 58.36
CA LEU A 423 15.38 -42.93 59.58
C LEU A 423 16.84 -43.19 59.98
N HIS A 424 17.21 -42.75 61.19
CA HIS A 424 18.54 -42.98 61.75
C HIS A 424 18.45 -44.04 62.84
N ILE A 425 19.32 -45.06 62.79
CA ILE A 425 19.43 -46.10 63.80
C ILE A 425 20.87 -46.11 64.31
N GLU A 426 21.05 -45.79 65.59
CA GLU A 426 22.35 -45.82 66.24
C GLU A 426 22.41 -46.96 67.26
N ALA A 427 23.49 -47.72 67.23
CA ALA A 427 23.76 -48.76 68.22
C ALA A 427 24.60 -48.16 69.35
N VAL A 428 23.94 -47.86 70.48
CA VAL A 428 24.59 -47.30 71.67
C VAL A 428 24.94 -48.44 72.62
N THR A 429 26.22 -48.64 72.85
CA THR A 429 26.73 -49.63 73.81
C THR A 429 26.88 -48.99 75.19
N ASP A 430 26.20 -49.54 76.19
CA ASP A 430 26.34 -49.09 77.57
C ASP A 430 27.71 -49.50 78.17
N SER A 431 28.04 -48.96 79.35
CA SER A 431 29.29 -49.29 80.07
C SER A 431 29.41 -50.77 80.49
N ASN A 432 28.34 -51.55 80.35
CA ASN A 432 28.29 -52.98 80.66
C ASN A 432 28.37 -53.86 79.41
N GLY A 433 28.52 -53.27 78.22
CA GLY A 433 28.62 -53.98 76.94
C GLY A 433 27.28 -54.35 76.31
N ASN A 434 26.14 -53.87 76.82
CA ASN A 434 24.84 -54.07 76.17
C ASN A 434 24.65 -53.07 75.03
N VAL A 435 24.29 -53.57 73.86
CA VAL A 435 23.95 -52.74 72.70
C VAL A 435 22.46 -52.42 72.73
N THR A 436 22.11 -51.14 72.80
CA THR A 436 20.74 -50.64 72.62
C THR A 436 20.63 -49.91 71.28
N LEU A 437 19.56 -50.18 70.54
CA LEU A 437 19.29 -49.48 69.29
C LEU A 437 18.43 -48.25 69.59
N VAL A 438 18.98 -47.06 69.34
CA VAL A 438 18.24 -45.79 69.40
C VAL A 438 17.79 -45.45 67.99
N THR A 439 16.48 -45.35 67.78
CA THR A 439 15.88 -45.02 66.47
C THR A 439 15.34 -43.59 66.49
N SER A 440 15.73 -42.78 65.51
CA SER A 440 15.15 -41.46 65.24
C SER A 440 14.21 -41.56 64.03
N PRO A 441 12.90 -41.26 64.17
CA PRO A 441 11.93 -41.42 63.09
C PRO A 441 12.30 -40.57 61.87
N SER A 442 11.98 -41.06 60.67
CA SER A 442 12.21 -40.33 59.42
C SER A 442 11.34 -39.09 59.36
N THR A 443 11.96 -37.93 59.15
CA THR A 443 11.29 -36.66 58.82
C THR A 443 11.44 -36.28 57.34
N LEU A 444 12.07 -37.16 56.56
CA LEU A 444 12.29 -36.96 55.12
C LEU A 444 10.98 -36.83 54.34
N ALA A 445 10.76 -35.65 53.76
CA ALA A 445 9.64 -35.32 52.90
C ALA A 445 10.12 -34.44 51.72
N PRO A 446 10.77 -35.03 50.71
CA PRO A 446 11.23 -34.28 49.54
C PRO A 446 10.05 -33.68 48.78
N PRO A 447 10.21 -32.50 48.16
CA PRO A 447 9.14 -31.85 47.43
C PRO A 447 8.77 -32.69 46.21
N ARG A 448 7.46 -32.87 45.98
CA ARG A 448 6.94 -33.49 44.76
C ARG A 448 6.17 -32.44 43.99
N VAL A 449 6.66 -32.10 42.80
CA VAL A 449 6.02 -31.12 41.92
C VAL A 449 4.99 -31.86 41.07
N ALA A 450 3.74 -31.44 41.17
CA ALA A 450 2.64 -31.91 40.32
C ALA A 450 2.60 -31.14 38.99
N ARG A 451 2.90 -29.84 39.05
CA ARG A 451 2.86 -28.95 37.88
C ARG A 451 3.87 -27.81 38.01
N LEU A 452 4.48 -27.48 36.87
CA LEU A 452 5.39 -26.36 36.65
C LEU A 452 4.92 -25.51 35.46
#